data_AF-A0A9Q1B406-F1
#
_entry.id   AF-A0A9Q1B406-F1
#
_cell.length_a   1.000
_cell.length_b   1.000
_cell.length_c   1.000
_cell.angle_alpha   90.00
_cell.angle_beta   90.00
_cell.angle_gamma   90.00
#
_symmetry.space_group_name_H-M   'P 1'
#
loop_
_entity.id
_entity.type
_entity.pdbx_description
1 polymer ?
#
loop_
_entity_poly.entity_id
_entity_poly.type
_entity_poly.pdbx_seq_one_letter_code
_entity_poly.pdbx_strand_id
1 'polypeptide(L)'
;MACILKRKAVIVFGFVVAFLLLIIARLTNEFDFPLLLSCFGEATAKWMPFSYTQRRPLRTHYGYINVRTQEPLQLGCDLCAIISNSGQMTEQKVGDEIDQSSCIWRMNNAPTKGYEDDVGKRTTVRVVSHTSVPLLLKNPEYFFKETNSTIYVIWGPFRNMRKDGKWHCVQHAEEDSG
;
A
#
# COMPACT_ATOMS: atom_id res chain seq x y z
N MET A 1 -56.03 -18.73 -42.78
CA MET A 1 -54.86 -19.30 -42.06
C MET A 1 -53.73 -18.29 -41.78
N ALA A 2 -53.62 -17.15 -42.50
CA ALA A 2 -52.53 -16.17 -42.33
C ALA A 2 -52.52 -15.37 -41.02
N CYS A 3 -53.67 -15.19 -40.35
CA CYS A 3 -53.76 -14.37 -39.12
C CYS A 3 -53.22 -15.10 -37.86
N ILE A 4 -53.31 -16.43 -37.83
CA ILE A 4 -52.83 -17.27 -36.72
C ILE A 4 -51.29 -17.37 -36.75
N LEU A 5 -50.68 -17.40 -37.94
CA LEU A 5 -49.22 -17.43 -38.10
C LEU A 5 -48.57 -16.12 -37.60
N LYS A 6 -49.19 -14.96 -37.84
CA LYS A 6 -48.72 -13.68 -37.32
C LYS A 6 -48.75 -13.62 -35.79
N ARG A 7 -49.80 -14.15 -35.14
CA ARG A 7 -49.86 -14.25 -33.67
C ARG A 7 -48.77 -15.17 -33.10
N LYS A 8 -48.52 -16.32 -33.72
CA LYS A 8 -47.45 -17.24 -33.30
C LYS A 8 -46.06 -16.61 -33.45
N ALA A 9 -45.81 -15.89 -34.54
CA ALA A 9 -44.55 -15.19 -34.77
C ALA A 9 -44.31 -14.07 -33.75
N VAL A 10 -45.34 -13.32 -33.37
CA VAL A 10 -45.24 -12.27 -32.33
C VAL A 10 -44.95 -12.88 -30.96
N ILE A 11 -45.57 -14.01 -30.63
CA ILE A 11 -45.33 -14.72 -29.37
C ILE A 11 -43.89 -15.24 -29.31
N VAL A 12 -43.42 -15.88 -30.39
CA VAL A 12 -42.04 -16.40 -30.48
C VAL A 12 -41.02 -15.27 -30.41
N PHE A 13 -41.25 -14.15 -31.10
CA PHE A 13 -40.39 -12.98 -31.04
C PHE A 13 -40.36 -12.37 -29.62
N GLY A 14 -41.52 -12.31 -28.94
CA GLY A 14 -41.60 -11.88 -27.55
C GLY A 14 -40.76 -12.75 -26.61
N PHE A 15 -40.81 -14.08 -26.76
CA PHE A 15 -39.98 -14.99 -25.97
C PHE A 15 -38.48 -14.85 -26.27
N VAL A 16 -38.09 -14.64 -27.52
CA VAL A 16 -36.68 -14.41 -27.91
C VAL A 16 -36.17 -13.11 -27.29
N VAL A 17 -36.97 -12.03 -27.36
CA VAL A 17 -36.61 -10.73 -26.75
C VAL A 17 -36.52 -10.86 -25.22
N ALA A 18 -37.47 -11.54 -24.57
CA ALA A 18 -37.43 -11.76 -23.13
C ALA A 18 -36.22 -12.60 -22.70
N PHE A 19 -35.87 -13.64 -23.47
CA PHE A 19 -34.70 -14.48 -23.20
C PHE A 19 -33.38 -13.72 -23.41
N LEU A 20 -33.29 -12.89 -24.45
CA LEU A 20 -32.14 -12.00 -24.65
C LEU A 20 -32.01 -10.97 -23.53
N LEU A 21 -33.11 -10.39 -23.06
CA LEU A 21 -33.11 -9.48 -21.90
C LEU A 21 -32.70 -10.20 -20.61
N LEU A 22 -33.11 -11.44 -20.40
CA LEU A 22 -32.68 -12.25 -19.26
C LEU A 22 -31.19 -12.62 -19.35
N ILE A 23 -30.68 -12.91 -20.55
CA ILE A 23 -29.24 -13.14 -20.77
C ILE A 23 -28.46 -11.85 -20.52
N ILE A 24 -28.91 -10.69 -21.00
CA ILE A 24 -28.28 -9.40 -20.72
C ILE A 24 -28.34 -9.08 -19.22
N ALA A 25 -29.48 -9.34 -18.56
CA ALA A 25 -29.62 -9.16 -17.12
C ALA A 25 -28.69 -10.10 -16.34
N ARG A 26 -28.53 -11.36 -16.77
CA ARG A 26 -27.60 -12.31 -16.15
C ARG A 26 -26.14 -11.96 -16.42
N LEU A 27 -25.79 -11.54 -17.64
CA LEU A 27 -24.47 -11.02 -18.00
C LEU A 27 -24.13 -9.76 -17.20
N THR A 28 -25.08 -8.86 -16.97
CA THR A 28 -24.89 -7.66 -16.13
C THR A 28 -24.92 -7.94 -14.62
N ASN A 29 -25.49 -9.07 -14.19
CA ASN A 29 -25.45 -9.50 -12.79
C ASN A 29 -24.20 -10.34 -12.46
N GLU A 30 -23.65 -11.10 -13.43
CA GLU A 30 -22.37 -11.80 -13.29
C GLU A 30 -21.17 -10.88 -13.52
N PHE A 31 -21.31 -9.86 -14.36
CA PHE A 31 -20.43 -8.69 -14.29
C PHE A 31 -20.82 -7.88 -13.07
N ASP A 32 -20.32 -8.31 -11.92
CA ASP A 32 -20.23 -7.53 -10.70
C ASP A 32 -19.85 -6.07 -11.06
N PHE A 33 -20.87 -5.22 -11.08
CA PHE A 33 -20.80 -3.78 -11.26
C PHE A 33 -20.31 -2.99 -10.01
N PRO A 34 -19.65 -3.57 -8.98
CA PRO A 34 -18.77 -2.77 -8.12
C PRO A 34 -17.45 -2.39 -8.81
N LEU A 35 -17.03 -3.07 -9.89
CA LEU A 35 -15.67 -2.92 -10.45
C LEU A 35 -15.57 -1.86 -11.55
N LEU A 36 -16.68 -1.50 -12.20
CA LEU A 36 -16.72 -0.52 -13.29
C LEU A 36 -17.06 0.90 -12.80
N LEU A 37 -17.73 1.05 -11.66
CA LEU A 37 -17.94 2.36 -11.03
C LEU A 37 -16.65 2.96 -10.43
N SER A 38 -15.66 2.12 -10.12
CA SER A 38 -14.30 2.55 -9.79
C SER A 38 -13.51 3.10 -11.00
N CYS A 39 -13.98 2.90 -12.23
CA CYS A 39 -13.28 3.36 -13.45
C CYS A 39 -13.86 4.64 -14.09
N PHE A 40 -15.09 5.04 -13.77
CA PHE A 40 -15.69 6.28 -14.29
C PHE A 40 -16.23 7.20 -13.18
N GLY A 41 -15.81 6.98 -11.94
CA GLY A 41 -15.74 8.06 -10.97
C GLY A 41 -14.57 8.94 -11.36
N GLU A 42 -14.82 10.20 -11.65
CA GLU A 42 -13.84 11.25 -11.40
C GLU A 42 -13.17 10.89 -10.07
N ALA A 43 -11.87 10.55 -10.11
CA ALA A 43 -11.08 10.19 -8.95
C ALA A 43 -10.84 11.43 -8.08
N THR A 44 -11.89 12.19 -7.81
CA THR A 44 -12.08 12.75 -6.49
C THR A 44 -12.25 11.55 -5.55
N ALA A 45 -11.13 10.92 -5.21
CA ALA A 45 -10.93 10.59 -3.81
C ALA A 45 -11.14 11.93 -3.11
N LYS A 46 -12.39 12.21 -2.73
CA LYS A 46 -12.76 13.41 -2.01
C LYS A 46 -12.18 13.18 -0.63
N TRP A 47 -10.88 13.43 -0.52
CA TRP A 47 -10.19 13.60 0.74
C TRP A 47 -11.04 14.61 1.49
N MET A 48 -11.75 14.10 2.49
CA MET A 48 -12.36 14.97 3.46
C MET A 48 -11.21 15.84 3.98
N PRO A 49 -11.33 17.18 3.92
CA PRO A 49 -10.28 18.04 4.41
C PRO A 49 -10.29 17.87 5.93
N PHE A 50 -9.52 16.90 6.41
CA PHE A 50 -9.30 16.73 7.83
C PHE A 50 -8.31 17.82 8.21
N SER A 51 -8.83 19.01 8.48
CA SER A 51 -8.08 20.11 9.07
C SER A 51 -7.69 19.68 10.49
N TYR A 52 -6.58 18.95 10.59
CA TYR A 52 -6.00 18.52 11.86
C TYR A 52 -4.81 19.43 12.16
N THR A 53 -5.10 20.65 12.61
CA THR A 53 -4.10 21.57 13.17
C THR A 53 -3.69 21.19 14.59
N GLN A 54 -4.00 19.98 15.06
CA GLN A 54 -3.66 19.52 16.39
C GLN A 54 -2.60 18.43 16.32
N ARG A 55 -1.32 18.82 16.48
CA ARG A 55 -0.22 17.87 16.66
C ARG A 55 -0.58 16.93 17.80
N ARG A 56 -0.77 15.64 17.51
CA ARG A 56 -0.94 14.64 18.58
C ARG A 56 0.32 14.54 19.44
N PRO A 57 0.16 14.17 20.73
CA PRO A 57 1.30 13.86 21.58
C PRO A 57 2.10 12.69 20.99
N LEU A 58 3.42 12.72 21.21
CA LEU A 58 4.32 11.62 20.82
C LEU A 58 3.82 10.31 21.45
N ARG A 59 3.69 9.28 20.62
CA ARG A 59 3.41 7.92 21.05
C ARG A 59 4.70 7.12 21.11
N THR A 60 4.87 6.39 22.21
CA THR A 60 6.00 5.50 22.42
C THR A 60 5.72 4.12 21.82
N HIS A 61 6.63 3.62 21.00
CA HIS A 61 6.57 2.32 20.35
C HIS A 61 7.64 1.39 20.95
N TYR A 62 7.28 0.68 22.02
CA TYR A 62 8.20 -0.18 22.79
C TYR A 62 8.83 -1.34 22.00
N GLY A 63 8.19 -1.78 20.90
CA GLY A 63 8.71 -2.85 20.04
C GLY A 63 9.89 -2.45 19.16
N TYR A 64 10.23 -1.15 19.10
CA TYR A 64 11.36 -0.64 18.32
C TYR A 64 12.32 0.09 19.23
N ILE A 65 13.58 -0.37 19.27
CA ILE A 65 14.60 0.15 20.18
C ILE A 65 15.71 0.82 19.35
N ASN A 66 16.09 2.03 19.73
CA ASN A 66 17.21 2.72 19.12
C ASN A 66 18.53 1.97 19.39
N VAL A 67 19.27 1.66 18.33
CA VAL A 67 20.52 0.89 18.42
C VAL A 67 21.58 1.59 19.28
N ARG A 68 21.62 2.93 19.29
CA ARG A 68 22.60 3.72 20.06
C ARG A 68 22.09 4.07 21.46
N THR A 69 20.90 4.64 21.58
CA THR A 69 20.39 5.16 22.86
C THR A 69 19.67 4.12 23.71
N GLN A 70 19.28 2.98 23.13
CA GLN A 70 18.45 1.96 23.78
C GLN A 70 17.06 2.45 24.23
N GLU A 71 16.65 3.62 23.75
CA GLU A 71 15.32 4.16 24.02
C GLU A 71 14.29 3.65 23.01
N PRO A 72 13.02 3.56 23.40
CA PRO A 72 11.94 3.21 22.48
C PRO A 72 11.69 4.32 21.44
N LEU A 73 11.25 3.91 20.26
CA LEU A 73 10.88 4.83 19.18
C LEU A 73 9.69 5.72 19.61
N GLN A 74 9.80 7.03 19.41
CA GLN A 74 8.73 7.98 19.67
C GLN A 74 8.28 8.64 18.37
N LEU A 75 6.98 8.54 18.03
CA LEU A 75 6.41 9.11 16.81
C LEU A 75 5.11 9.87 17.13
N GLY A 76 4.96 11.06 16.56
CA GLY A 76 3.75 11.87 16.62
C GLY A 76 3.14 11.98 15.24
N CYS A 77 2.23 11.06 14.90
CA CYS A 77 1.60 10.99 13.59
C CYS A 77 0.07 11.14 13.73
N ASP A 78 -0.51 12.00 12.89
CA ASP A 78 -1.95 12.23 12.77
C ASP A 78 -2.50 11.44 11.59
N LEU A 79 -2.02 11.78 10.39
CA LEU A 79 -2.28 11.09 9.14
C LEU A 79 -1.01 10.37 8.67
N CYS A 80 -1.14 9.07 8.41
CA CYS A 80 -0.05 8.21 7.95
C CYS A 80 -0.30 7.77 6.51
N ALA A 81 0.70 7.93 5.64
CA ALA A 81 0.74 7.30 4.33
C ALA A 81 1.77 6.16 4.32
N ILE A 82 1.36 4.99 3.84
CA ILE A 82 2.23 3.83 3.65
C ILE A 82 2.33 3.61 2.15
N ILE A 83 3.53 3.78 1.60
CA ILE A 83 3.72 3.80 0.15
C ILE A 83 4.21 2.44 -0.34
N SER A 84 3.47 1.85 -1.27
CA SER A 84 3.86 0.60 -1.92
C SER A 84 5.07 0.81 -2.82
N ASN A 85 5.87 -0.24 -2.98
CA ASN A 85 6.99 -0.27 -3.92
C ASN A 85 6.57 -0.79 -5.32
N SER A 86 5.26 -0.96 -5.56
CA SER A 86 4.73 -1.47 -6.83
C SER A 86 4.97 -0.48 -7.97
N GLY A 87 5.30 -1.00 -9.15
CA GLY A 87 5.40 -0.19 -10.37
C GLY A 87 4.08 0.46 -10.77
N GLN A 88 2.95 -0.02 -10.26
CA GLN A 88 1.62 0.60 -10.47
C GLN A 88 1.52 2.01 -9.87
N MET A 89 2.42 2.40 -8.97
CA MET A 89 2.49 3.77 -8.46
C MET A 89 2.97 4.77 -9.52
N THR A 90 3.62 4.29 -10.59
CA THR A 90 4.09 5.15 -11.70
C THR A 90 2.90 5.76 -12.43
N GLU A 91 3.03 7.02 -12.83
CA GLU A 91 2.01 7.84 -13.51
C GLU A 91 0.71 8.07 -12.71
N GLN A 92 0.66 7.71 -11.43
CA GLN A 92 -0.52 7.98 -10.59
C GLN A 92 -0.63 9.46 -10.19
N LYS A 93 0.49 10.20 -10.20
CA LYS A 93 0.53 11.64 -9.89
C LYS A 93 -0.08 12.04 -8.54
N VAL A 94 0.05 11.17 -7.53
CA VAL A 94 -0.48 11.37 -6.17
C VAL A 94 0.59 11.83 -5.17
N GLY A 95 1.76 12.23 -5.64
CA GLY A 95 2.91 12.57 -4.79
C GLY A 95 2.66 13.76 -3.87
N ASP A 96 2.02 14.81 -4.36
CA ASP A 96 1.68 16.00 -3.56
C ASP A 96 0.65 15.69 -2.46
N GLU A 97 -0.25 14.73 -2.72
CA GLU A 97 -1.23 14.27 -1.74
C GLU A 97 -0.56 13.43 -0.64
N ILE A 98 0.33 12.51 -1.03
CA ILE A 98 1.14 11.72 -0.09
C ILE A 98 1.94 12.66 0.83
N ASP A 99 2.55 13.70 0.26
CA ASP A 99 3.38 14.65 0.97
C ASP A 99 2.59 15.57 1.94
N GLN A 100 1.25 15.55 1.93
CA GLN A 100 0.43 16.20 2.96
C GLN A 100 0.34 15.39 4.27
N SER A 101 0.73 14.11 4.24
CA SER A 101 0.70 13.25 5.43
C SER A 101 1.71 13.70 6.49
N SER A 102 1.31 13.56 7.76
CA SER A 102 2.19 13.84 8.89
C SER A 102 3.38 12.88 8.95
N CYS A 103 3.13 11.59 8.67
CA CYS A 103 4.14 10.54 8.65
C CYS A 103 4.04 9.72 7.37
N ILE A 104 5.17 9.57 6.68
CA ILE A 104 5.25 8.81 5.44
C ILE A 104 6.19 7.63 5.63
N TRP A 105 5.66 6.43 5.43
CA TRP A 105 6.35 5.17 5.60
C TRP A 105 6.73 4.61 4.23
N ARG A 106 8.02 4.31 4.05
CA ARG A 106 8.58 3.70 2.83
C ARG A 106 9.38 2.44 3.13
N MET A 107 9.49 1.57 2.14
CA MET A 107 10.03 0.23 2.32
C MET A 107 11.32 0.04 1.54
N ASN A 108 12.32 -0.53 2.19
CA ASN A 108 13.59 -0.95 1.61
C ASN A 108 14.25 0.17 0.78
N ASN A 109 14.65 -0.14 -0.44
CA ASN A 109 15.37 0.74 -1.37
C ASN A 109 14.47 1.44 -2.39
N ALA A 110 13.16 1.54 -2.14
CA ALA A 110 12.28 2.26 -3.04
C ALA A 110 12.71 3.73 -3.20
N PRO A 111 13.01 4.17 -4.43
CA PRO A 111 13.41 5.53 -4.70
C PRO A 111 12.20 6.47 -4.70
N THR A 112 12.47 7.72 -4.35
CA THR A 112 11.58 8.86 -4.61
C THR A 112 12.09 9.71 -5.75
N LYS A 113 13.41 9.71 -5.99
CA LYS A 113 14.05 10.54 -7.00
C LYS A 113 13.71 10.06 -8.40
N GLY A 114 13.17 10.95 -9.23
CA GLY A 114 12.62 10.63 -10.55
C GLY A 114 11.17 10.13 -10.54
N TYR A 115 10.54 10.03 -9.37
CA TYR A 115 9.16 9.56 -9.17
C TYR A 115 8.38 10.50 -8.24
N GLU A 116 8.88 11.70 -8.00
CA GLU A 116 8.35 12.62 -7.00
C GLU A 116 6.89 12.97 -7.23
N ASP A 117 6.50 13.17 -8.49
CA ASP A 117 5.13 13.50 -8.87
C ASP A 117 4.16 12.36 -8.53
N ASP A 118 4.64 11.11 -8.61
CA ASP A 118 3.84 9.91 -8.42
C ASP A 118 3.78 9.47 -6.95
N VAL A 119 4.91 9.51 -6.26
CA VAL A 119 5.05 8.91 -4.92
C VAL A 119 5.43 9.90 -3.84
N GLY A 120 5.68 11.16 -4.15
CA GLY A 120 6.07 12.20 -3.22
C GLY A 120 7.57 12.22 -2.91
N LYS A 121 8.03 13.30 -2.29
CA LYS A 121 9.44 13.55 -1.96
C LYS A 121 9.80 13.13 -0.55
N ARG A 122 8.83 13.22 0.37
CA ARG A 122 9.09 13.08 1.80
C ARG A 122 9.14 11.61 2.23
N THR A 123 9.93 11.36 3.26
CA THR A 123 10.01 10.07 3.96
C THR A 123 10.26 10.33 5.44
N THR A 124 9.33 9.90 6.30
CA THR A 124 9.47 10.03 7.76
C THR A 124 10.11 8.77 8.34
N VAL A 125 9.61 7.60 7.95
CA VAL A 125 10.11 6.31 8.41
C VAL A 125 10.41 5.43 7.21
N ARG A 126 11.59 4.80 7.19
CA ARG A 126 11.96 3.81 6.18
C ARG A 126 12.21 2.46 6.85
N VAL A 127 11.35 1.49 6.54
CA VAL A 127 11.45 0.12 7.06
C VAL A 127 12.29 -0.69 6.10
N VAL A 128 13.40 -1.25 6.58
CA VAL A 128 14.42 -1.89 5.73
C VAL A 128 14.68 -3.31 6.22
N SER A 129 14.56 -4.29 5.33
CA SER A 129 15.07 -5.64 5.60
C SER A 129 16.58 -5.63 5.68
N HIS A 130 17.15 -6.45 6.57
CA HIS A 130 18.60 -6.68 6.67
C HIS A 130 19.24 -7.04 5.31
N THR A 131 18.51 -7.73 4.42
CA THR A 131 18.98 -8.06 3.07
C THR A 131 19.07 -6.85 2.14
N SER A 132 18.30 -5.79 2.40
CA SER A 132 18.29 -4.56 1.61
C SER A 132 19.27 -3.51 2.12
N VAL A 133 19.77 -3.63 3.36
CA VAL A 133 20.78 -2.70 3.92
C VAL A 133 22.00 -2.53 3.01
N PRO A 134 22.62 -3.60 2.45
CA PRO A 134 23.72 -3.44 1.50
C PRO A 134 23.37 -2.62 0.26
N LEU A 135 22.10 -2.64 -0.18
CA LEU A 135 21.65 -1.88 -1.34
C LEU A 135 21.58 -0.38 -1.04
N LEU A 136 21.17 -0.01 0.18
CA LEU A 136 21.17 1.40 0.61
C LEU A 136 22.60 1.94 0.73
N LEU A 137 23.53 1.10 1.20
CA LEU A 137 24.94 1.44 1.35
C LEU A 137 25.68 1.63 0.02
N LYS A 138 25.14 1.18 -1.12
CA LYS A 138 25.70 1.50 -2.44
C LYS A 138 25.61 2.99 -2.75
N ASN A 139 24.55 3.65 -2.30
CA ASN A 139 24.28 5.07 -2.56
C ASN A 139 23.99 5.82 -1.25
N PRO A 140 24.98 5.92 -0.33
CA PRO A 140 24.76 6.43 1.00
C PRO A 140 24.44 7.94 1.02
N GLU A 141 24.92 8.69 0.02
CA GLU A 141 24.60 10.11 -0.13
C GLU A 141 23.09 10.33 -0.27
N TYR A 142 22.44 9.54 -1.13
CA TYR A 142 21.01 9.62 -1.39
C TYR A 142 20.17 9.17 -0.19
N PHE A 143 20.51 8.02 0.40
CA PHE A 143 19.71 7.45 1.49
C PHE A 143 20.00 8.07 2.86
N PHE A 144 21.21 8.54 3.15
CA PHE A 144 21.58 8.97 4.51
C PHE A 144 21.97 10.45 4.64
N LYS A 145 22.39 11.14 3.57
CA LYS A 145 22.72 12.58 3.65
C LYS A 145 21.58 13.49 3.20
N GLU A 146 20.85 13.11 2.17
CA GLU A 146 19.75 13.93 1.63
C GLU A 146 18.51 13.92 2.57
N THR A 147 18.32 12.85 3.34
CA THR A 147 17.17 12.66 4.23
C THR A 147 17.54 12.74 5.72
N ASN A 148 17.94 13.93 6.20
CA ASN A 148 18.45 14.14 7.58
C ASN A 148 17.42 13.83 8.70
N SER A 149 16.13 13.73 8.38
CA SER A 149 15.07 13.45 9.36
C SER A 149 14.39 12.08 9.20
N THR A 150 14.89 11.21 8.32
CA THR A 150 14.30 9.87 8.13
C THR A 150 14.77 8.90 9.21
N ILE A 151 13.79 8.27 9.86
CA ILE A 151 14.02 7.21 10.84
C ILE A 151 14.13 5.88 10.10
N TYR A 152 15.24 5.17 10.28
CA TYR A 152 15.46 3.85 9.69
C TYR A 152 15.12 2.75 10.68
N VAL A 153 14.14 1.92 10.33
CA VAL A 153 13.74 0.74 11.11
C VAL A 153 14.25 -0.50 10.37
N ILE A 154 15.29 -1.13 10.90
CA ILE A 154 15.90 -2.30 10.26
C ILE A 154 15.38 -3.57 10.93
N TRP A 155 14.92 -4.53 10.12
CA TRP A 155 14.41 -5.82 10.60
C TRP A 155 15.10 -6.99 9.90
N GLY A 156 15.22 -8.12 10.59
CA GLY A 156 15.82 -9.32 10.05
C GLY A 156 15.94 -10.43 11.10
N PRO A 157 16.42 -11.62 10.70
CA PRO A 157 16.68 -12.71 11.62
C PRO A 157 17.62 -12.26 12.74
N PHE A 158 17.36 -12.72 13.97
CA PHE A 158 18.13 -12.34 15.15
C PHE A 158 19.65 -12.46 14.90
N ARG A 159 20.10 -13.57 14.30
CA ARG A 159 21.51 -13.83 13.93
C ARG A 159 22.18 -12.71 13.13
N ASN A 160 21.43 -12.01 12.27
CA ASN A 160 21.96 -10.97 11.37
C ASN A 160 21.83 -9.56 11.96
N MET A 161 21.12 -9.43 13.09
CA MET A 161 20.80 -8.16 13.74
C MET A 161 21.53 -7.99 15.10
N ARG A 162 22.33 -8.99 15.51
CA ARG A 162 23.13 -8.93 16.74
C ARG A 162 24.21 -7.86 16.64
N LYS A 163 24.37 -7.07 17.72
CA LYS A 163 25.40 -6.04 17.83
C LYS A 163 26.82 -6.60 18.03
N ASP A 164 26.94 -7.86 18.45
CA ASP A 164 28.21 -8.48 18.85
C ASP A 164 28.94 -9.21 17.72
N GLY A 165 28.35 -9.29 16.52
CA GLY A 165 28.96 -9.92 15.34
C GLY A 165 29.31 -11.40 15.49
N LYS A 166 28.89 -12.05 16.60
CA LYS A 166 29.23 -13.45 16.89
C LYS A 166 28.07 -14.35 16.48
N TRP A 167 28.34 -15.22 15.51
CA TRP A 167 27.45 -16.34 15.18
C TRP A 167 27.48 -17.34 16.33
N HIS A 168 26.34 -17.63 16.94
CA HIS A 168 26.16 -18.84 17.74
C HIS A 168 25.09 -19.65 17.03
N CYS A 169 25.43 -20.85 16.57
CA CYS A 169 24.45 -21.83 16.19
C CYS A 169 23.68 -22.21 17.46
N VAL A 170 22.47 -21.70 17.62
CA VAL A 170 21.51 -22.25 18.58
C VAL A 170 20.59 -23.15 17.77
N GLN A 171 20.82 -24.46 17.85
CA GLN A 171 19.81 -25.43 17.48
C GLN A 171 18.74 -25.36 18.56
N HIS A 172 17.57 -24.79 18.24
CA HIS A 172 16.36 -25.08 19.00
C HIS A 172 15.61 -26.18 18.24
N ALA A 173 15.49 -27.34 18.88
CA ALA A 173 14.37 -28.24 18.71
C ALA A 173 13.92 -28.58 20.14
N GLU A 174 13.08 -27.70 20.69
CA GLU A 174 12.20 -28.05 21.80
C GLU A 174 11.00 -28.71 21.12
N GLU A 175 11.03 -30.03 21.08
CA GLU A 175 9.93 -30.88 20.64
C GLU A 175 9.11 -31.16 21.89
N ASP A 176 8.00 -30.44 22.03
CA ASP A 176 7.00 -30.70 23.07
C ASP A 176 5.65 -30.88 22.36
N SER A 177 5.27 -32.14 22.11
CA SER A 177 3.95 -32.60 21.67
C SER A 177 3.85 -34.13 21.77
N GLY A 178 3.27 -34.65 22.86
CA GLY A 178 2.72 -36.02 22.93
C GLY A 178 3.20 -36.87 24.09
#